data_AF-A0A160V8X3-F1
#
_entry.id   AF-A0A160V8X3-F1
#
_cell.length_a   1.000
_cell.length_b   1.000
_cell.length_c   1.000
_cell.angle_alpha   90.00
_cell.angle_beta   90.00
_cell.angle_gamma   90.00
#
_symmetry.space_group_name_H-M   'P 1'
#
loop_
_entity.id
_entity.type
_entity.pdbx_description
1 polymer ?
#
loop_
_entity_poly.entity_id
_entity_poly.type
_entity_poly.pdbx_seq_one_letter_code
_entity_poly.pdbx_strand_id
1 'polypeptide(L)'
;MYPSRQLLIAYRDRDLDFAGLTDRYREELQTNYNWEADFQEWLGSLKPEEDFTLLCFEPEGEPCHRRVAAAWLLEKMPELGPGQIR
;
A
#
# COMPACT_ATOMS: atom_id res chain seq x y z
N MET A 1 3.75 -5.89 0.24
CA MET A 1 4.49 -4.62 0.17
C MET A 1 4.43 -3.94 1.53
N TYR A 2 5.57 -3.49 2.05
CA TYR A 2 5.68 -2.85 3.36
C TYR A 2 6.65 -1.66 3.27
N PRO A 3 6.46 -0.60 4.08
CA PRO A 3 7.45 0.47 4.18
C PRO A 3 8.78 -0.07 4.65
N SER A 4 9.88 0.55 4.23
CA SER A 4 11.20 0.17 4.71
C SER A 4 11.29 0.28 6.23
N ARG A 5 12.16 -0.54 6.83
CA ARG A 5 12.40 -0.49 8.28
C ARG A 5 12.86 0.89 8.74
N GLN A 6 13.63 1.59 7.91
CA GLN A 6 14.10 2.94 8.21
C GLN A 6 12.94 3.93 8.30
N LEU A 7 12.00 3.86 7.35
CA LEU A 7 10.81 4.71 7.34
C LEU A 7 9.90 4.45 8.55
N LEU A 8 9.72 3.18 8.92
CA LEU A 8 8.97 2.79 10.13
C LEU A 8 9.62 3.29 11.41
N ILE A 9 10.95 3.28 11.49
CA ILE A 9 11.71 3.79 12.63
C ILE A 9 11.53 5.31 12.75
N ALA A 10 11.68 6.06 11.66
CA ALA A 10 11.51 7.50 11.66
C ALA A 10 10.10 7.92 12.13
N TYR A 11 9.06 7.21 11.68
CA TYR A 11 7.69 7.46 12.14
C TYR A 11 7.50 7.10 13.61
N ARG A 12 8.00 5.94 14.05
CA ARG A 12 7.93 5.51 15.46
C ARG A 12 8.61 6.51 16.40
N ASP A 13 9.77 7.01 15.99
CA ASP A 13 10.60 7.92 16.78
C ASP A 13 10.10 9.38 16.70
N ARG A 14 9.02 9.62 15.93
CA ARG A 14 8.37 10.93 15.70
C ARG A 14 9.23 11.95 14.96
N ASP A 15 10.30 11.48 14.30
CA ASP A 15 11.08 12.28 13.35
C ASP A 15 10.30 12.57 12.06
N LEU A 16 9.23 11.81 11.83
CA LEU A 16 8.32 11.92 10.70
C LEU A 16 6.88 11.75 11.20
N ASP A 17 5.95 12.56 10.70
CA ASP A 17 4.52 12.33 10.92
C ASP A 17 3.93 11.34 9.89
N PHE A 18 2.63 11.08 9.98
CA PHE A 18 2.03 10.09 9.07
C PHE A 18 1.90 10.60 7.62
N ALA A 19 1.79 11.91 7.42
CA ALA A 19 1.78 12.50 6.09
C ALA A 19 3.14 12.30 5.42
N GLY A 20 4.23 12.60 6.14
CA GLY A 20 5.58 12.34 5.70
C GLY A 20 5.85 10.86 5.45
N LEU A 21 5.34 9.95 6.30
CA LEU A 21 5.43 8.51 6.06
C LEU A 21 4.71 8.11 4.77
N THR A 22 3.54 8.69 4.52
CA THR A 22 2.73 8.42 3.32
C THR A 22 3.50 8.80 2.06
N ASP A 23 4.04 10.01 2.00
CA ASP A 23 4.77 10.51 0.84
C ASP A 23 6.00 9.63 0.54
N ARG A 24 6.81 9.38 1.56
CA ARG A 24 8.02 8.55 1.43
C ARG A 24 7.72 7.11 1.08
N TYR A 25 6.64 6.54 1.65
CA TYR A 25 6.27 5.16 1.34
C TYR A 25 5.77 5.04 -0.10
N ARG A 26 5.07 6.04 -0.61
CA ARG A 26 4.65 6.07 -2.02
C ARG A 26 5.85 6.16 -2.98
N GLU A 27 6.88 6.93 -2.62
CA GLU A 27 8.16 6.93 -3.35
C GLU A 27 8.78 5.52 -3.38
N GLU A 28 8.88 4.85 -2.22
CA GLU A 28 9.41 3.47 -2.14
C GLU A 28 8.60 2.49 -2.99
N LEU A 29 7.26 2.56 -2.95
CA LEU A 29 6.40 1.71 -3.76
C LEU A 29 6.64 1.94 -5.26
N GLN A 30 6.74 3.20 -5.67
CA GLN A 30 6.96 3.57 -7.06
C GLN A 30 8.35 3.15 -7.55
N THR A 31 9.39 3.31 -6.75
CA THR A 31 10.76 2.93 -7.13
C THR A 31 10.93 1.41 -7.14
N ASN A 32 10.40 0.72 -6.13
CA ASN A 32 10.66 -0.70 -5.95
C ASN A 32 9.76 -1.59 -6.80
N TYR A 33 8.50 -1.23 -7.05
CA TYR A 33 7.54 -2.15 -7.67
C TYR A 33 7.05 -1.71 -9.05
N ASN A 34 7.06 -0.41 -9.37
CA ASN A 34 6.44 0.06 -10.61
C ASN A 34 7.10 -0.47 -11.89
N TRP A 35 8.38 -0.83 -11.84
CA TRP A 35 9.16 -1.27 -12.99
C TRP A 35 9.54 -2.75 -12.93
N GLU A 36 9.17 -3.45 -11.86
CA GLU A 36 9.49 -4.87 -11.69
C GLU A 36 8.55 -5.74 -12.53
N ALA A 37 9.14 -6.52 -13.45
CA ALA A 37 8.38 -7.41 -14.34
C ALA A 37 7.51 -8.41 -13.56
N ASP A 38 8.07 -9.04 -12.53
CA ASP A 38 7.36 -9.98 -11.66
C ASP A 38 6.15 -9.33 -10.98
N PHE A 39 6.26 -8.06 -10.60
CA PHE A 39 5.15 -7.31 -10.01
C PHE A 39 4.06 -7.02 -11.05
N GLN A 40 4.42 -6.63 -12.26
CA GLN A 40 3.45 -6.38 -13.34
C GLN A 40 2.73 -7.67 -13.75
N GLU A 41 3.46 -8.78 -13.83
CA GLU A 41 2.88 -10.11 -14.10
C GLU A 41 1.91 -10.52 -12.99
N TRP A 42 2.34 -10.39 -11.73
CA TRP A 42 1.48 -10.64 -10.58
C TRP A 42 0.23 -9.77 -10.61
N LEU A 43 0.36 -8.46 -10.83
CA LEU A 43 -0.75 -7.52 -10.87
C LEU A 43 -1.74 -7.89 -11.99
N GLY A 44 -1.24 -8.21 -13.19
CA GLY A 44 -2.07 -8.65 -14.31
C GLY A 44 -2.71 -10.04 -14.14
N SER A 45 -2.25 -10.83 -13.17
CA SER A 45 -2.84 -12.14 -12.85
C SER A 45 -4.01 -12.07 -11.86
N LEU A 46 -4.20 -10.93 -11.19
CA LEU A 46 -5.25 -10.75 -10.20
C LEU A 46 -6.64 -10.74 -10.83
N LYS A 47 -7.57 -11.44 -10.19
CA LYS A 47 -8.99 -11.48 -10.54
C LYS A 47 -9.79 -10.76 -9.46
N PRO A 48 -10.34 -9.56 -9.72
CA PRO A 48 -11.06 -8.76 -8.73
C PRO A 48 -12.21 -9.50 -8.00
N GLU A 49 -12.82 -10.48 -8.65
CA GLU A 49 -13.92 -11.29 -8.13
C GLU A 49 -13.48 -12.48 -7.26
N GLU A 50 -12.23 -12.93 -7.36
CA GLU A 50 -11.69 -14.10 -6.64
C GLU A 50 -10.63 -13.71 -5.59
N ASP A 51 -9.79 -12.72 -5.90
CA ASP A 51 -8.62 -12.36 -5.12
C ASP A 51 -8.91 -11.25 -4.13
N PHE A 52 -8.73 -11.53 -2.84
CA PHE A 52 -8.89 -10.57 -1.76
C PHE A 52 -7.64 -10.52 -0.89
N THR A 53 -7.27 -9.31 -0.47
CA THR A 53 -6.21 -9.12 0.52
C THR A 53 -6.72 -8.24 1.66
N LEU A 54 -6.58 -8.74 2.89
CA LEU A 54 -6.97 -8.01 4.09
C LEU A 54 -5.93 -6.92 4.37
N LEU A 55 -6.32 -5.67 4.13
CA LEU A 55 -5.37 -4.57 4.15
C LEU A 55 -5.24 -3.91 5.50
N CYS A 56 -6.26 -3.76 6.36
CA CYS A 56 -6.01 -3.08 7.64
C CYS A 56 -7.04 -3.44 8.70
N PHE A 57 -6.58 -3.59 9.94
CA PHE A 57 -7.44 -3.79 11.13
C PHE A 57 -7.60 -2.51 11.96
N GLU A 58 -6.91 -1.42 11.59
CA GLU A 58 -7.05 -0.14 12.28
C GLU A 58 -8.46 0.44 12.06
N PRO A 59 -9.03 1.14 13.05
CA PRO A 59 -10.29 1.86 12.88
C PRO A 59 -10.27 2.82 11.69
N GLU A 60 -11.46 3.14 11.17
CA GLU A 60 -11.58 4.21 10.17
C GLU A 60 -11.03 5.53 10.73
N GLY A 61 -10.33 6.30 9.89
CA GLY A 61 -9.67 7.54 10.30
C GLY A 61 -8.29 7.37 10.92
N GLU A 62 -7.93 6.17 11.39
CA GLU A 62 -6.61 5.93 11.98
C GLU A 62 -5.51 5.74 10.92
N PRO A 63 -4.28 6.22 11.18
CA PRO A 63 -3.11 6.00 10.32
C PRO A 63 -2.82 4.52 10.05
N CYS A 64 -2.76 4.11 8.77
CA CYS A 64 -2.40 2.74 8.40
C CYS A 64 -1.63 2.69 7.08
N HIS A 65 -0.36 2.26 7.13
CA HIS A 65 0.50 2.15 5.93
C HIS A 65 -0.10 1.23 4.86
N ARG A 66 -0.86 0.20 5.26
CA ARG A 66 -1.50 -0.71 4.30
C ARG A 66 -2.61 -0.03 3.51
N ARG A 67 -3.29 0.99 4.06
CA ARG A 67 -4.23 1.84 3.31
C ARG A 67 -3.50 2.66 2.24
N VAL A 68 -2.29 3.12 2.53
CA VAL A 68 -1.43 3.82 1.56
C VAL A 68 -1.07 2.90 0.38
N ALA A 69 -0.64 1.67 0.68
CA ALA A 69 -0.33 0.68 -0.36
C ALA A 69 -1.57 0.31 -1.20
N ALA A 70 -2.73 0.16 -0.55
CA ALA A 70 -4.00 -0.11 -1.23
C ALA A 70 -4.39 1.01 -2.20
N ALA A 71 -4.33 2.26 -1.75
CA ALA A 71 -4.62 3.42 -2.60
C ALA A 71 -3.66 3.47 -3.80
N TRP A 72 -2.37 3.23 -3.58
CA TRP A 72 -1.38 3.19 -4.66
C TRP A 72 -1.62 2.03 -5.66
N LEU A 73 -2.08 0.87 -5.21
CA LEU A 73 -2.47 -0.24 -6.11
C LEU A 73 -3.69 0.14 -6.96
N LEU A 74 -4.71 0.74 -6.34
CA LEU A 74 -5.94 1.14 -7.02
C LEU A 74 -5.72 2.24 -8.07
N GLU A 75 -4.70 3.07 -7.90
CA GLU A 75 -4.28 4.03 -8.94
C GLU A 75 -3.72 3.33 -10.19
N LYS A 76 -3.15 2.12 -10.05
CA LYS A 76 -2.59 1.34 -11.16
C LYS A 76 -3.60 0.41 -11.80
N MET A 77 -4.45 -0.22 -10.99
CA MET A 77 -5.45 -1.19 -11.41
C MET A 77 -6.79 -0.87 -10.72
N PRO A 78 -7.53 0.15 -11.20
CA PRO A 78 -8.78 0.59 -10.58
C PRO A 78 -9.85 -0.50 -10.48
N GLU A 79 -9.79 -1.51 -11.36
CA GLU A 79 -10.71 -2.64 -11.40
C GLU A 79 -10.62 -3.57 -10.17
N LEU A 80 -9.53 -3.54 -9.40
CA LEU A 80 -9.42 -4.31 -8.15
C LEU A 80 -10.48 -3.88 -7.12
N GLY A 81 -10.80 -2.58 -7.09
CA GLY A 81 -11.77 -2.00 -6.16
C GLY A 81 -11.42 -2.13 -4.67
N PRO A 82 -12.10 -1.39 -3.78
CA PRO A 82 -11.99 -1.58 -2.34
C PRO A 82 -12.76 -2.84 -1.90
N GLY A 83 -12.13 -3.69 -1.10
CA GLY A 83 -12.81 -4.82 -0.46
C GLY A 83 -13.88 -4.34 0.52
N GLN A 84 -15.03 -5.01 0.55
CA GLN A 84 -16.08 -4.77 1.53
C GLN A 84 -16.02 -5.83 2.63
N ILE A 85 -15.94 -5.40 3.89
CA ILE A 85 -16.19 -6.30 5.03
C ILE A 85 -17.70 -6.55 5.05
N ARG A 86 -18.10 -7.81 4.89
CA ARG A 86 -19.49 -8.26 5.02
C ARG A 86 -19.86 -8.48 6.48
#